data_AF-A0A6N9ISC9-F1
#
_entry.id   AF-A0A6N9ISC9-F1
#
_cell.length_a   1.000
_cell.length_b   1.000
_cell.length_c   1.000
_cell.angle_alpha   90.00
_cell.angle_beta   90.00
_cell.angle_gamma   90.00
#
_symmetry.space_group_name_H-M   'P 1'
#
loop_
_entity.id
_entity.type
_entity.pdbx_description
1 polymer ?
#
loop_
_entity_poly.entity_id
_entity_poly.type
_entity_poly.pdbx_seq_one_letter_code
_entity_poly.pdbx_strand_id
1 'polypeptide(L)' 'MSDYKSRMKQEYLELTTRISKLRRMIVMSKADKLEFKLSCKIELLEEQLEAMEKYALIRKRAQTSDFN' A
#
# COMPACT_ATOMS: atom_id res chain seq x y z
N MET A 1 1.90 24.56 13.77
CA MET A 1 2.49 24.15 12.47
C MET A 1 2.95 22.67 12.46
N SER A 2 2.32 21.76 13.24
CA SER A 2 2.80 20.37 13.46
C SER A 2 1.84 19.27 12.98
N ASP A 3 0.61 19.60 12.58
CA ASP A 3 -0.41 18.60 12.26
C ASP A 3 -0.18 17.92 10.91
N TYR A 4 0.15 18.68 9.87
CA TYR A 4 0.33 18.15 8.51
C TYR A 4 1.48 17.12 8.40
N LYS A 5 2.63 17.35 9.05
CA LYS A 5 3.76 16.40 9.03
C LYS A 5 3.41 15.09 9.74
N SER A 6 2.69 15.18 10.86
CA SER A 6 2.22 14.00 11.61
C SER A 6 1.18 13.22 10.81
N ARG A 7 0.22 13.91 10.19
CA ARG A 7 -0.74 13.32 9.25
C ARG A 7 -0.05 12.61 8.09
N MET A 8 0.97 13.21 7.47
CA MET A 8 1.72 12.55 6.39
C MET A 8 2.42 11.27 6.84
N LYS A 9 2.99 11.25 8.05
CA LYS A 9 3.59 10.03 8.62
C LYS A 9 2.55 8.95 8.85
N GLN A 10 1.40 9.32 9.42
CA GLN A 10 0.30 8.38 9.65
C GLN A 10 -0.25 7.83 8.32
N GLU A 11 -0.51 8.69 7.34
CA GLU A 11 -0.98 8.30 6.01
C GLU A 11 0.00 7.32 5.33
N TYR A 12 1.32 7.50 5.52
CA TYR A 12 2.33 6.56 5.01
C TYR A 12 2.31 5.21 5.74
N LEU A 13 2.14 5.19 7.07
CA LEU A 13 2.04 3.95 7.85
C LEU A 13 0.77 3.17 7.50
N GLU A 14 -0.35 3.85 7.34
CA GLU A 14 -1.61 3.24 6.90
C GLU A 14 -1.47 2.67 5.48
N LEU A 15 -0.86 3.41 4.56
CA LEU A 15 -0.61 2.94 3.19
C LEU A 15 0.23 1.67 3.17
N THR A 16 1.37 1.65 3.88
CA THR A 16 2.27 0.48 3.92
C THR A 16 1.60 -0.74 4.57
N THR A 17 0.75 -0.53 5.56
CA THR A 17 -0.10 -1.58 6.14
C THR A 17 -1.07 -2.15 5.11
N ARG A 18 -1.75 -1.29 4.34
CA ARG A 18 -2.69 -1.73 3.29
C ARG A 18 -1.96 -2.47 2.16
N ILE A 19 -0.79 -2.00 1.72
CA ILE A 19 0.08 -2.69 0.75
C ILE A 19 0.39 -4.12 1.23
N SER A 20 0.79 -4.26 2.50
CA SER A 20 1.14 -5.56 3.08
C SER A 20 -0.03 -6.54 3.07
N LYS A 21 -1.24 -6.06 3.44
CA LYS A 21 -2.47 -6.85 3.40
C LYS A 21 -2.86 -7.24 1.97
N LEU A 22 -2.81 -6.31 1.03
CA LEU A 22 -3.14 -6.56 -0.37
C LEU A 22 -2.17 -7.56 -1.01
N ARG A 23 -0.87 -7.40 -0.78
CA ARG A 23 0.16 -8.34 -1.24
C ARG A 23 -0.07 -9.74 -0.68
N ARG A 24 -0.39 -9.86 0.63
CA ARG A 24 -0.74 -11.16 1.23
C ARG A 24 -1.96 -11.78 0.58
N MET A 25 -3.01 -10.99 0.32
CA MET A 25 -4.23 -11.46 -0.33
C MET A 25 -3.94 -11.99 -1.75
N ILE A 26 -3.14 -11.28 -2.54
CA ILE A 26 -2.73 -11.72 -3.88
C ILE A 26 -1.94 -13.03 -3.81
N VAL A 27 -0.98 -13.15 -2.88
CA VAL A 27 -0.19 -14.38 -2.69
C VAL A 27 -1.09 -15.56 -2.31
N MET A 28 -2.02 -15.37 -1.38
CA MET A 28 -2.97 -16.42 -0.99
C MET A 28 -3.91 -16.80 -2.14
N SER A 29 -4.35 -15.82 -2.93
CA SER A 29 -5.20 -16.07 -4.11
C SER A 29 -4.46 -16.88 -5.17
N LYS A 30 -3.20 -16.57 -5.47
CA LYS A 30 -2.38 -17.32 -6.45
C LYS A 30 -2.01 -18.72 -6.00
N ALA A 31 -2.01 -18.95 -4.68
CA ALA A 31 -1.72 -20.25 -4.09
C ALA A 31 -2.98 -21.09 -3.87
N ASP A 32 -4.15 -20.63 -4.32
CA ASP A 32 -5.46 -21.26 -4.05
C ASP A 32 -5.74 -21.49 -2.55
N LYS A 33 -5.19 -20.62 -1.69
CA LYS A 33 -5.33 -20.68 -0.22
C LYS A 33 -6.23 -19.59 0.35
N LEU A 34 -6.88 -18.82 -0.51
CA LEU A 34 -7.80 -17.77 -0.07
C LEU A 34 -9.11 -18.42 0.39
N GLU A 35 -9.50 -18.20 1.64
CA GLU A 35 -10.72 -18.78 2.24
C GLU A 35 -12.03 -18.23 1.63
N PHE A 36 -11.92 -17.27 0.71
CA PHE A 36 -13.04 -16.63 0.04
C PHE A 36 -12.75 -16.42 -1.44
N LYS A 37 -13.83 -16.26 -2.22
CA LYS A 37 -13.75 -15.90 -3.64
C LYS A 37 -13.58 -14.38 -3.80
N LEU A 38 -12.63 -13.96 -4.62
CA LEU A 38 -12.49 -12.56 -5.00
C LEU A 38 -13.74 -12.06 -5.74
N SER A 39 -14.18 -10.85 -5.41
CA SER A 39 -15.27 -10.17 -6.13
C SER A 39 -14.82 -9.56 -7.47
N CYS A 40 -13.51 -9.41 -7.66
CA CYS A 40 -12.89 -8.88 -8.86
C CYS A 40 -11.81 -9.83 -9.38
N LYS A 41 -11.34 -9.54 -10.59
CA LYS A 41 -10.21 -10.24 -11.20
C LYS A 41 -8.91 -9.93 -10.43
N ILE A 42 -8.02 -10.91 -10.32
CA ILE A 42 -6.78 -10.78 -9.54
C ILE A 42 -5.85 -9.70 -10.12
N GLU A 43 -5.86 -9.53 -11.44
CA GLU A 43 -5.05 -8.54 -12.16
C GLU A 43 -5.37 -7.11 -11.69
N LEU A 44 -6.63 -6.81 -11.37
CA LEU A 44 -7.02 -5.51 -10.84
C LEU A 44 -6.41 -5.23 -9.45
N LEU A 45 -6.26 -6.28 -8.64
CA LEU A 45 -5.62 -6.17 -7.32
C LEU A 45 -4.11 -5.97 -7.45
N GLU A 46 -3.49 -6.57 -8.47
CA GLU A 46 -2.07 -6.40 -8.79
C GLU A 46 -1.77 -4.98 -9.27
N GLU A 47 -2.60 -4.45 -10.18
CA GLU A 47 -2.52 -3.05 -10.63
C GLU A 47 -2.70 -2.09 -9.45
N GLN A 48 -3.66 -2.37 -8.56
CA GLN A 48 -3.85 -1.60 -7.33
C GLN A 48 -2.60 -1.64 -6.44
N LEU A 49 -1.99 -2.83 -6.25
CA LEU A 49 -0.78 -2.97 -5.45
C LEU A 49 0.37 -2.16 -6.04
N GLU A 50 0.59 -2.24 -7.35
CA GLU A 50 1.64 -1.50 -8.05
C GLU A 50 1.44 0.02 -7.91
N ALA A 51 0.22 0.52 -8.08
CA ALA A 51 -0.10 1.93 -7.90
C ALA A 51 0.16 2.41 -6.46
N MET A 52 -0.23 1.60 -5.46
CA MET A 52 0.01 1.91 -4.05
C MET A 52 1.50 1.91 -3.70
N GLU A 53 2.29 0.97 -4.24
CA GLU A 53 3.74 0.90 -4.03
C GLU A 53 4.48 2.09 -4.65
N LYS A 54 4.09 2.49 -5.88
CA LYS A 54 4.58 3.71 -6.52
C LYS A 54 4.28 4.94 -5.66
N TYR A 55 3.05 5.05 -5.15
CA TYR A 55 2.68 6.16 -4.28
C TYR A 55 3.49 6.15 -2.96
N ALA A 56 3.71 4.98 -2.34
CA ALA A 56 4.52 4.86 -1.13
C ALA A 56 5.97 5.33 -1.37
N LEU A 57 6.55 4.99 -2.53
CA LEU A 57 7.90 5.44 -2.89
C LEU A 57 7.99 6.96 -2.99
N ILE A 58 7.00 7.61 -3.64
CA ILE A 58 6.92 9.08 -3.74
C ILE A 58 6.83 9.69 -2.34
N ARG A 59 5.99 9.13 -1.47
CA ARG A 59 5.78 9.64 -0.11
C ARG A 59 7.01 9.49 0.78
N LYS A 60 7.73 8.37 0.66
CA LYS A 60 9.00 8.15 1.35
C LYS A 60 10.05 9.18 0.95
N ARG A 61 10.14 9.51 -0.35
CA ARG A 61 11.08 10.53 -0.87
C ARG A 61 10.71 11.94 -0.41
N ALA A 62 9.43 12.29 -0.39
CA ALA A 62 8.96 13.56 0.14
C ALA A 62 9.34 13.71 1.62
N GLN A 63 9.14 12.65 2.43
CA GLN A 63 9.56 12.68 3.83
C GLN A 63 11.06 12.88 4.01
N THR A 64 11.92 12.29 3.18
CA THR A 64 13.40 12.43 3.30
C THR A 64 13.94 13.76 2.77
N SER A 65 13.24 14.42 1.83
CA SER A 65 13.67 15.73 1.29
C SER A 65 13.34 16.89 2.22
N ASP A 66 12.36 16.73 3.11
CA ASP A 66 12.03 17.71 4.16
C ASP A 66 13.04 17.75 5.35
N PHE A 67 14.12 16.95 5.30
CA PHE A 67 15.17 16.89 6.34
C PHE A 67 16.53 17.49 5.92
N ASN A 68 16.65 18.03 4.70
CA ASN A 68 17.85 18.75 4.23
C ASN A 68 17.62 20.25 4.10
#